data_AF-A0A449IR71-F1
#
_entry.id   AF-A0A449IR71-F1
#
_cell.length_a   1.000
_cell.length_b   1.000
_cell.length_c   1.000
_cell.angle_alpha   90.00
_cell.angle_beta   90.00
_cell.angle_gamma   90.00
#
_symmetry.space_group_name_H-M   'P 1'
#
loop_
_entity.id
_entity.type
_entity.pdbx_description
1 polymer ?
#
loop_
_entity_poly.entity_id
_entity_poly.type
_entity_poly.pdbx_seq_one_letter_code
_entity_poly.pdbx_strand_id
1 'polypeptide(L)'
;MVWRMDTRPEHLIFHAGFQAWGSNFNVHDHVTGESCVNRQQGQRDSGFVSTAANFQFIRTAAAARAFAQPGQRIYLYRVRPDSNFFNAEASLRTLHDNNPQVPITPLNYHPSRAANEYITPTLIPTQNIRDVESYIVVDGELQVSTAQVNPRYVADNTRATNRPYFNGEAPRERRPTWLGMIPMVGACLAASRSDLKQDIPAIMFTLESVYNSSTSIINHDEL
;
A
#
# COMPACT_ATOMS: atom_id res chain seq x y z
N MET A 1 -0.61 4.65 15.40
CA MET A 1 -0.51 3.29 14.84
C MET A 1 -0.74 3.39 13.34
N VAL A 2 -0.15 2.49 12.58
CA VAL A 2 -0.42 2.27 11.15
C VAL A 2 -0.72 0.79 10.93
N TRP A 3 -1.24 0.44 9.76
CA TRP A 3 -1.68 -0.89 9.44
C TRP A 3 -1.16 -1.34 8.08
N ARG A 4 -0.84 -2.62 7.96
CA ARG A 4 -0.42 -3.24 6.70
C ARG A 4 -1.22 -4.50 6.43
N MET A 5 -1.86 -4.52 5.26
CA MET A 5 -2.48 -5.72 4.73
C MET A 5 -1.42 -6.61 4.05
N ASP A 6 -1.46 -7.91 4.28
CA ASP A 6 -0.56 -8.88 3.66
C ASP A 6 -1.24 -10.25 3.54
N THR A 7 -0.67 -11.16 2.74
CA THR A 7 -1.14 -12.56 2.63
C THR A 7 -0.28 -13.52 3.44
N ARG A 8 0.91 -13.07 3.88
CA ARG A 8 1.82 -13.89 4.68
C ARG A 8 1.32 -14.01 6.13
N PRO A 9 1.38 -15.21 6.71
CA PRO A 9 0.97 -15.48 8.08
C PRO A 9 1.89 -14.86 9.14
N GLU A 10 1.36 -14.77 10.34
CA GLU A 10 1.95 -14.14 11.50
C GLU A 10 3.30 -14.76 11.88
N HIS A 11 3.46 -16.07 11.75
CA HIS A 11 4.72 -16.73 12.12
C HIS A 11 5.91 -16.29 11.24
N LEU A 12 5.65 -15.91 9.97
CA LEU A 12 6.68 -15.35 9.09
C LEU A 12 6.94 -13.88 9.41
N ILE A 13 5.88 -13.09 9.53
CA ILE A 13 5.99 -11.64 9.71
C ILE A 13 6.49 -11.27 11.10
N PHE A 14 6.04 -11.95 12.15
CA PHE A 14 6.55 -11.77 13.51
C PHE A 14 8.00 -12.24 13.66
N HIS A 15 8.56 -12.97 12.69
CA HIS A 15 9.98 -13.32 12.69
C HIS A 15 10.81 -12.33 11.87
N ALA A 16 10.40 -12.04 10.63
CA ALA A 16 11.22 -11.30 9.66
C ALA A 16 10.86 -9.82 9.51
N GLY A 17 9.69 -9.38 9.98
CA GLY A 17 9.16 -8.05 9.69
C GLY A 17 8.69 -7.91 8.23
N PHE A 18 8.62 -6.67 7.75
CA PHE A 18 8.29 -6.36 6.36
C PHE A 18 9.47 -5.74 5.62
N GLN A 19 9.97 -6.42 4.59
CA GLN A 19 11.05 -5.94 3.74
C GLN A 19 10.49 -5.32 2.44
N ALA A 20 11.05 -4.18 2.03
CA ALA A 20 10.79 -3.53 0.75
C ALA A 20 11.28 -4.37 -0.43
N TRP A 21 10.63 -4.25 -1.61
CA TRP A 21 10.91 -5.03 -2.82
C TRP A 21 12.33 -4.88 -3.36
N GLY A 22 12.87 -3.66 -3.33
CA GLY A 22 14.21 -3.40 -3.79
C GLY A 22 14.78 -2.16 -3.15
N SER A 23 15.41 -1.33 -3.98
CA SER A 23 16.13 -0.12 -3.58
C SER A 23 15.73 1.11 -4.38
N ASN A 24 14.58 1.08 -5.08
CA ASN A 24 14.04 2.25 -5.76
C ASN A 24 13.36 3.17 -4.72
N PHE A 25 14.06 4.22 -4.30
CA PHE A 25 13.56 5.19 -3.32
C PHE A 25 12.89 6.41 -3.97
N ASN A 26 12.47 6.30 -5.23
CA ASN A 26 11.73 7.34 -5.91
C ASN A 26 10.30 7.43 -5.37
N VAL A 27 9.96 8.57 -4.74
CA VAL A 27 8.63 8.77 -4.14
C VAL A 27 7.52 8.78 -5.20
N HIS A 28 7.77 9.33 -6.39
CA HIS A 28 6.77 9.36 -7.45
C HIS A 28 6.46 7.95 -7.94
N ASP A 29 7.47 7.12 -8.20
CA ASP A 29 7.28 5.74 -8.63
C ASP A 29 6.62 4.87 -7.54
N HIS A 30 6.82 5.17 -6.26
CA HIS A 30 6.14 4.46 -5.17
C HIS A 30 4.68 4.90 -5.03
N VAL A 31 4.42 6.20 -4.86
CA VAL A 31 3.07 6.70 -4.57
C VAL A 31 2.11 6.42 -5.74
N THR A 32 2.62 6.46 -6.98
CA THR A 32 1.84 6.06 -8.16
C THR A 32 1.74 4.55 -8.34
N GLY A 33 2.51 3.77 -7.59
CA GLY A 33 2.48 2.32 -7.66
C GLY A 33 3.34 1.69 -8.75
N GLU A 34 4.00 2.49 -9.60
CA GLU A 34 4.84 2.01 -10.72
C GLU A 34 5.93 1.02 -10.23
N SER A 35 6.60 1.32 -9.11
CA SER A 35 7.65 0.48 -8.51
C SER A 35 7.14 -0.75 -7.73
N CYS A 36 5.81 -0.94 -7.68
CA CYS A 36 5.13 -1.98 -6.90
C CYS A 36 4.26 -2.90 -7.74
N VAL A 37 3.90 -2.48 -8.96
CA VAL A 37 3.21 -3.34 -9.92
C VAL A 37 4.22 -4.27 -10.61
N ASN A 38 3.84 -5.54 -10.77
CA ASN A 38 4.67 -6.54 -11.43
C ASN A 38 4.33 -6.56 -12.93
N ARG A 39 4.61 -5.48 -13.66
CA ARG A 39 4.25 -5.35 -15.10
C ARG A 39 4.95 -6.41 -15.96
N GLN A 40 6.15 -6.82 -15.56
CA GLN A 40 6.86 -8.01 -16.02
C GLN A 40 7.42 -8.73 -14.79
N GLN A 41 7.55 -10.06 -14.85
CA GLN A 41 8.00 -10.88 -13.72
C GLN A 41 9.32 -10.36 -13.16
N GLY A 42 9.32 -9.96 -11.88
CA GLY A 42 10.52 -9.49 -11.17
C GLY A 42 10.73 -7.98 -11.19
N GLN A 43 9.76 -7.18 -11.66
CA GLN A 43 9.91 -5.72 -11.77
C GLN A 43 9.55 -4.92 -10.52
N ARG A 44 9.01 -5.55 -9.47
CA ARG A 44 8.78 -4.83 -8.21
C ARG A 44 10.14 -4.49 -7.58
N ASP A 45 10.46 -3.21 -7.47
CA ASP A 45 11.76 -2.74 -6.99
C ASP A 45 11.66 -1.61 -5.94
N SER A 46 10.44 -1.21 -5.55
CA SER A 46 10.22 -0.20 -4.51
C SER A 46 11.08 -0.45 -3.28
N GLY A 47 11.82 0.59 -2.89
CA GLY A 47 12.60 0.67 -1.67
C GLY A 47 11.76 0.97 -0.42
N PHE A 48 10.45 1.19 -0.55
CA PHE A 48 9.58 1.45 0.59
C PHE A 48 8.62 0.30 0.89
N VAL A 49 8.26 0.21 2.17
CA VAL A 49 7.12 -0.57 2.68
C VAL A 49 5.97 0.40 2.96
N SER A 50 4.83 0.15 2.33
CA SER A 50 3.62 0.95 2.49
C SER A 50 2.75 0.46 3.65
N THR A 51 2.18 1.41 4.39
CA THR A 51 1.22 1.23 5.49
C THR A 51 0.15 2.31 5.45
N ALA A 52 -1.02 2.05 6.02
CA ALA A 52 -2.13 3.00 6.11
C ALA A 52 -2.32 3.46 7.55
N ALA A 53 -2.58 4.75 7.79
CA ALA A 53 -3.01 5.25 9.10
C ALA A 53 -4.55 5.38 9.21
N ASN A 54 -5.27 5.33 8.09
CA ASN A 54 -6.73 5.29 8.08
C ASN A 54 -7.23 3.86 8.32
N PHE A 55 -7.50 3.51 9.59
CA PHE A 55 -7.92 2.16 9.96
C PHE A 55 -9.23 1.73 9.29
N GLN A 56 -10.21 2.62 9.18
CA GLN A 56 -11.50 2.27 8.56
C GLN A 56 -11.32 1.91 7.08
N PHE A 57 -10.52 2.70 6.35
CA PHE A 57 -10.22 2.45 4.95
C PHE A 57 -9.54 1.08 4.74
N ILE A 58 -8.46 0.81 5.47
CA ILE A 58 -7.68 -0.41 5.28
C ILE A 58 -8.41 -1.67 5.79
N ARG A 59 -9.26 -1.54 6.81
CA ARG A 59 -10.13 -2.62 7.28
C ARG A 59 -11.17 -2.99 6.22
N THR A 60 -11.83 -1.98 5.63
CA THR A 60 -12.75 -2.22 4.51
C THR A 60 -12.03 -2.87 3.32
N ALA A 61 -10.79 -2.46 3.04
CA ALA A 61 -9.98 -3.08 2.00
C ALA A 61 -9.62 -4.54 2.29
N ALA A 62 -9.28 -4.88 3.54
CA ALA A 62 -9.00 -6.26 3.92
C ALA A 62 -10.23 -7.16 3.75
N ALA A 63 -11.40 -6.70 4.20
CA ALA A 63 -12.66 -7.41 4.02
C ALA A 63 -13.02 -7.59 2.53
N ALA A 64 -12.97 -6.51 1.74
CA ALA A 64 -13.27 -6.58 0.31
C ALA A 64 -12.32 -7.51 -0.44
N ARG A 65 -11.03 -7.51 -0.08
CA ARG A 65 -10.05 -8.45 -0.63
C ARG A 65 -10.36 -9.90 -0.28
N ALA A 66 -10.79 -10.18 0.95
CA ALA A 66 -11.19 -11.52 1.36
C ALA A 66 -12.42 -12.01 0.57
N PHE A 67 -13.39 -11.13 0.28
CA PHE A 67 -14.51 -11.46 -0.62
C PHE A 67 -14.09 -11.67 -2.07
N ALA A 68 -13.14 -10.88 -2.56
CA ALA A 68 -12.60 -11.04 -3.92
C ALA A 68 -11.75 -12.31 -4.07
N GLN A 69 -11.27 -12.88 -2.96
CA GLN A 69 -10.41 -14.07 -2.94
C GLN A 69 -10.90 -15.08 -1.88
N PRO A 70 -12.09 -15.70 -2.07
CA PRO A 70 -12.63 -16.65 -1.10
C PRO A 70 -11.63 -17.78 -0.79
N GLY A 71 -11.55 -18.19 0.49
CA GLY A 71 -10.58 -19.17 0.97
C GLY A 71 -9.14 -18.66 1.15
N GLN A 72 -8.76 -17.51 0.57
CA GLN A 72 -7.47 -16.88 0.86
C GLN A 72 -7.57 -16.06 2.15
N ARG A 73 -6.66 -16.33 3.09
CA ARG A 73 -6.55 -15.55 4.32
C ARG A 73 -5.78 -14.25 4.05
N ILE A 74 -6.37 -13.15 4.48
CA ILE A 74 -5.79 -11.80 4.43
C ILE A 74 -5.48 -11.36 5.86
N TYR A 75 -4.25 -10.94 6.11
CA TYR A 75 -3.79 -10.52 7.43
C TYR A 75 -3.69 -9.00 7.49
N LEU A 76 -4.17 -8.40 8.57
CA LEU A 76 -4.06 -6.98 8.84
C LEU A 76 -3.20 -6.77 10.09
N TYR A 77 -1.95 -6.38 9.85
CA TYR A 77 -0.96 -6.17 10.89
C TYR A 77 -1.04 -4.74 11.43
N ARG A 78 -1.11 -4.60 12.76
CA ARG A 78 -1.01 -3.32 13.44
C ARG A 78 0.45 -3.04 13.78
N VAL A 79 0.94 -1.87 13.37
CA VAL A 79 2.34 -1.47 13.48
C VAL A 79 2.45 -0.17 14.28
N ARG A 80 3.40 -0.14 15.23
CA ARG A 80 3.86 1.07 15.92
C ARG A 80 4.81 1.82 14.98
N PRO A 81 4.44 3.02 14.49
CA PRO A 81 5.37 3.81 13.69
C PRO A 81 6.45 4.45 14.58
N ASP A 82 7.62 4.68 14.00
CA ASP A 82 8.71 5.46 14.57
C ASP A 82 9.18 6.55 13.58
N SER A 83 10.33 7.18 13.84
CA SER A 83 10.84 8.28 13.02
C SER A 83 11.16 7.90 11.57
N ASN A 84 11.17 6.62 11.20
CA ASN A 84 11.39 6.15 9.82
C ASN A 84 10.09 6.03 9.01
N PHE A 85 8.93 6.41 9.57
CA PHE A 85 7.65 6.43 8.86
C PHE A 85 7.37 7.85 8.35
N PHE A 86 7.27 8.01 7.04
CA PHE A 86 7.05 9.30 6.36
C PHE A 86 5.69 9.33 5.69
N ASN A 87 4.95 10.44 5.81
CA ASN A 87 3.67 10.57 5.12
C ASN A 87 3.87 10.64 3.60
N ALA A 88 3.20 9.74 2.86
CA ALA A 88 3.42 9.56 1.43
C ALA A 88 2.95 10.76 0.60
N GLU A 89 1.77 11.30 0.89
CA GLU A 89 1.24 12.49 0.20
C GLU A 89 2.14 13.70 0.42
N ALA A 90 2.57 13.97 1.66
CA ALA A 90 3.48 15.07 1.98
C ALA A 90 4.84 14.92 1.28
N SER A 91 5.33 13.68 1.16
CA SER A 91 6.57 13.36 0.44
C SER A 91 6.43 13.62 -1.06
N LEU A 92 5.31 13.22 -1.68
CA LEU A 92 5.05 13.50 -3.10
C LEU A 92 4.89 15.00 -3.38
N ARG A 93 4.22 15.74 -2.48
CA ARG A 93 4.11 17.21 -2.57
C ARG A 93 5.48 17.87 -2.49
N THR A 94 6.31 17.44 -1.54
CA THR A 94 7.68 17.96 -1.40
C THR A 94 8.52 17.69 -2.65
N LEU A 95 8.38 16.50 -3.24
CA LEU A 95 9.02 16.18 -4.50
C LEU A 95 8.57 17.15 -5.61
N HIS A 96 7.27 17.38 -5.74
CA HIS A 96 6.69 18.29 -6.74
C HIS A 96 7.16 19.74 -6.54
N ASP A 97 7.12 20.25 -5.32
CA ASP A 97 7.51 21.64 -4.99
C ASP A 97 8.99 21.91 -5.32
N ASN A 98 9.86 20.90 -5.13
CA ASN A 98 11.28 20.99 -5.45
C ASN A 98 11.60 20.63 -6.92
N ASN A 99 10.64 20.04 -7.64
CA ASN A 99 10.82 19.56 -9.02
C ASN A 99 9.55 19.84 -9.84
N PRO A 100 9.19 21.11 -10.09
CA PRO A 100 7.94 21.47 -10.75
C PRO A 100 7.84 20.93 -12.18
N GLN A 101 8.97 20.56 -12.80
CA GLN A 101 9.02 19.90 -14.10
C GLN A 101 8.51 18.45 -14.09
N VAL A 102 8.41 17.79 -12.92
CA VAL A 102 7.91 16.42 -12.82
C VAL A 102 6.40 16.45 -12.99
N PRO A 103 5.85 15.70 -13.97
CA PRO A 103 4.42 15.70 -14.26
C PRO A 103 3.63 14.94 -13.18
N ILE A 104 3.31 15.64 -12.09
CA ILE A 104 2.46 15.15 -11.00
C ILE A 104 1.10 15.85 -11.10
N THR A 105 0.03 15.06 -11.08
CA THR A 105 -1.36 15.52 -11.17
C THR A 105 -2.11 15.27 -9.86
N PRO A 106 -3.26 15.92 -9.63
CA PRO A 106 -4.12 15.62 -8.47
C PRO A 106 -4.45 14.13 -8.32
N LEU A 107 -4.54 13.39 -9.43
CA LEU A 107 -4.84 11.97 -9.42
C LEU A 107 -3.80 11.12 -8.68
N ASN A 108 -2.52 11.49 -8.81
CA ASN A 108 -1.42 10.76 -8.20
C ASN A 108 -1.47 10.78 -6.66
N TYR A 109 -2.15 11.76 -6.04
CA TYR A 109 -2.28 11.87 -4.59
C TYR A 109 -3.47 11.09 -4.01
N HIS A 110 -4.46 10.73 -4.83
CA HIS A 110 -5.73 10.19 -4.31
C HIS A 110 -5.57 8.94 -3.44
N PRO A 111 -4.79 7.92 -3.84
CA PRO A 111 -4.73 6.66 -3.09
C PRO A 111 -4.02 6.85 -1.74
N SER A 112 -2.87 7.55 -1.75
CA SER A 112 -2.11 7.85 -0.54
C SER A 112 -2.90 8.72 0.43
N ARG A 113 -3.71 9.67 -0.09
CA ARG A 113 -4.59 10.50 0.73
C ARG A 113 -5.69 9.69 1.39
N ALA A 114 -6.39 8.85 0.62
CA ALA A 114 -7.50 8.03 1.13
C ALA A 114 -7.04 7.08 2.25
N ALA A 115 -5.88 6.45 2.07
CA ALA A 115 -5.28 5.55 3.06
C ALA A 115 -4.63 6.28 4.25
N ASN A 116 -4.38 7.59 4.14
CA ASN A 116 -3.40 8.30 4.95
C ASN A 116 -2.10 7.49 5.03
N GLU A 117 -1.50 7.27 3.86
CA GLU A 117 -0.40 6.34 3.66
C GLU A 117 0.90 6.84 4.28
N TYR A 118 1.62 5.93 4.92
CA TYR A 118 2.99 6.11 5.40
C TYR A 118 3.92 5.12 4.71
N ILE A 119 5.03 5.64 4.21
CA ILE A 119 6.11 4.88 3.58
C ILE A 119 7.28 4.76 4.55
N THR A 120 7.87 3.56 4.61
CA THR A 120 9.04 3.25 5.43
C THR A 120 10.15 2.71 4.54
N PRO A 121 11.33 3.33 4.49
CA PRO A 121 12.45 2.83 3.70
C PRO A 121 12.92 1.45 4.21
N THR A 122 13.18 0.53 3.29
CA THR A 122 13.83 -0.77 3.49
C THR A 122 13.06 -1.79 4.35
N LEU A 123 12.80 -1.51 5.63
CA LEU A 123 12.34 -2.52 6.59
C LEU A 123 11.41 -1.91 7.63
N ILE A 124 10.30 -2.61 7.92
CA ILE A 124 9.58 -2.49 9.20
C ILE A 124 10.03 -3.66 10.08
N PRO A 125 10.75 -3.41 11.18
CA PRO A 125 11.28 -4.45 12.04
C PRO A 125 10.17 -5.14 12.85
N THR A 126 10.37 -6.41 13.22
CA THR A 126 9.36 -7.19 13.98
C THR A 126 8.98 -6.51 15.31
N GLN A 127 9.92 -5.82 15.95
CA GLN A 127 9.71 -5.10 17.21
C GLN A 127 8.67 -3.98 17.11
N ASN A 128 8.36 -3.52 15.90
CA ASN A 128 7.33 -2.51 15.64
C ASN A 128 5.96 -3.14 15.33
N ILE A 129 5.89 -4.44 15.04
CA ILE A 129 4.65 -5.14 14.70
C ILE A 129 4.01 -5.62 15.99
N ARG A 130 2.85 -5.07 16.34
CA ARG A 130 2.19 -5.29 17.64
C ARG A 130 1.33 -6.54 17.65
N ASP A 131 0.40 -6.61 16.70
CA ASP A 131 -0.61 -7.64 16.63
C ASP A 131 -1.13 -7.80 15.20
N VAL A 132 -1.87 -8.86 14.96
CA VAL A 132 -2.47 -9.17 13.66
C VAL A 132 -3.84 -9.80 13.83
N GLU A 133 -4.79 -9.36 13.02
CA GLU A 133 -6.06 -10.04 12.81
C GLU A 133 -6.11 -10.57 11.37
N SER A 134 -6.92 -11.59 11.13
CA SER A 134 -7.07 -12.18 9.80
C SER A 134 -8.52 -12.19 9.33
N TYR A 135 -8.70 -12.02 8.03
CA TYR A 135 -9.95 -11.99 7.31
C TYR A 135 -9.95 -13.17 6.34
N ILE A 136 -11.00 -13.98 6.35
CA ILE A 136 -11.21 -15.07 5.40
C ILE A 136 -12.70 -15.21 5.11
N VAL A 137 -13.06 -15.50 3.86
CA VAL A 137 -14.43 -15.85 3.51
C VAL A 137 -14.54 -17.36 3.37
N VAL A 138 -15.44 -17.95 4.16
CA VAL A 138 -15.76 -19.38 4.18
C VAL A 138 -17.28 -19.50 4.05
N ASP A 139 -17.75 -20.30 3.09
CA ASP A 139 -19.18 -20.49 2.82
C ASP A 139 -19.96 -19.17 2.60
N GLY A 140 -19.30 -18.19 1.98
CA GLY A 140 -19.88 -16.87 1.67
C GLY A 140 -19.86 -15.87 2.84
N GLU A 141 -19.46 -16.30 4.04
CA GLU A 141 -19.44 -15.47 5.24
C GLU A 141 -18.03 -15.00 5.58
N LEU A 142 -17.92 -13.71 5.95
CA LEU A 142 -16.65 -13.14 6.38
C LEU A 142 -16.36 -13.52 7.83
N GLN A 143 -15.27 -14.24 8.04
CA GLN A 143 -14.75 -14.58 9.35
C GLN A 143 -13.54 -13.69 9.67
N VAL A 144 -13.58 -13.04 10.83
CA VAL A 144 -12.47 -12.24 11.37
C VAL A 144 -11.92 -12.93 12.61
N SER A 145 -10.62 -13.21 12.64
CA SER A 145 -9.99 -13.84 13.80
C SER A 145 -9.82 -12.86 14.96
N THR A 146 -9.74 -13.39 16.18
CA THR A 146 -9.17 -12.64 17.31
C THR A 146 -7.74 -12.19 16.97
N ALA A 147 -7.36 -11.01 17.46
CA ALA A 147 -6.02 -10.48 17.27
C ALA A 147 -4.98 -11.37 17.98
N GLN A 148 -3.95 -11.78 17.25
CA GLN A 148 -2.78 -12.48 17.77
C GLN A 148 -1.68 -11.46 18.07
N VAL A 149 -1.14 -11.48 19.30
CA VAL A 149 -0.09 -10.54 19.72
C VAL A 149 1.28 -11.08 19.32
N ASN A 150 2.13 -10.20 18.80
CA ASN A 150 3.52 -10.55 18.50
C ASN A 150 4.35 -10.61 19.80
N PRO A 151 4.90 -11.78 20.18
CA PRO A 151 5.74 -11.88 21.38
C PRO A 151 7.07 -11.10 21.27
N ARG A 152 7.47 -10.70 20.05
CA ARG A 152 8.67 -9.90 19.80
C ARG A 152 8.39 -8.40 19.75
N TYR A 153 7.14 -7.98 19.92
CA TYR A 153 6.79 -6.57 19.96
C TYR A 153 7.47 -5.86 21.13
N VAL A 154 8.08 -4.71 20.86
CA VAL A 154 8.62 -3.82 21.89
C VAL A 154 7.73 -2.59 21.99
N ALA A 155 7.08 -2.47 23.15
CA ALA A 155 6.27 -1.31 23.47
C ALA A 155 7.19 -0.09 23.67
N ASP A 156 6.88 0.99 22.96
CA ASP A 156 7.62 2.25 23.05
C ASP A 156 6.68 3.41 22.69
N ASN A 157 7.03 4.63 23.09
CA ASN A 157 6.29 5.85 22.80
C ASN A 157 6.89 6.60 21.60
N THR A 158 6.94 5.92 20.47
CA THR A 158 7.40 6.49 19.20
C THR A 158 6.22 6.91 18.32
N ARG A 159 6.51 7.78 17.36
CA ARG A 159 5.55 8.21 16.34
C ARG A 159 6.25 8.41 15.01
N ALA A 160 5.46 8.40 13.93
CA ALA A 160 5.90 8.80 12.61
C ALA A 160 6.56 10.19 12.63
N THR A 161 7.51 10.42 11.74
CA THR A 161 8.10 11.75 11.60
C THR A 161 7.09 12.74 11.00
N ASN A 162 7.19 14.01 11.40
CA ASN A 162 6.41 15.09 10.78
C ASN A 162 7.10 15.63 9.51
N ARG A 163 8.30 15.13 9.18
CA ARG A 163 9.04 15.54 7.98
C ARG A 163 8.66 14.63 6.80
N PRO A 164 8.50 15.18 5.59
CA PRO A 164 8.37 14.37 4.38
C PRO A 164 9.67 13.64 4.06
N TYR A 165 9.57 12.51 3.36
CA TYR A 165 10.74 11.88 2.75
C TYR A 165 11.11 12.63 1.48
N PHE A 166 12.40 12.90 1.28
CA PHE A 166 12.92 13.50 0.06
C PHE A 166 14.38 13.09 -0.17
N ASN A 167 14.66 12.50 -1.32
CA ASN A 167 16.01 12.14 -1.78
C ASN A 167 16.40 12.81 -3.10
N GLY A 168 15.55 13.71 -3.63
CA GLY A 168 15.79 14.41 -4.89
C GLY A 168 15.60 13.59 -6.17
N GLU A 169 15.29 12.29 -6.07
CA GLU A 169 15.03 11.46 -7.25
C GLU A 169 13.68 11.82 -7.88
N ALA A 170 13.73 12.36 -9.10
CA ALA A 170 12.58 12.85 -9.83
C ALA A 170 12.55 12.24 -11.24
N PRO A 171 11.57 11.38 -11.57
CA PRO A 171 11.48 10.83 -12.91
C PRO A 171 11.04 11.95 -13.86
N ARG A 172 11.58 11.93 -15.09
CA ARG A 172 11.22 12.93 -16.11
C ARG A 172 9.94 12.58 -16.87
N GLU A 173 9.42 11.37 -16.66
CA GLU A 173 8.26 10.83 -17.35
C GLU A 173 7.01 10.87 -16.46
N ARG A 174 5.85 10.95 -17.10
CA ARG A 174 4.56 10.80 -16.44
C ARG A 174 4.38 9.37 -15.98
N ARG A 175 3.95 9.20 -14.72
CA ARG A 175 3.56 7.91 -14.16
C ARG A 175 2.04 7.84 -14.03
N PRO A 176 1.38 6.81 -14.59
CA PRO A 176 -0.03 6.57 -14.30
C PRO A 176 -0.18 6.10 -12.85
N THR A 177 -1.36 6.32 -12.27
CA THR A 177 -1.64 5.97 -10.88
C THR A 177 -2.25 4.56 -10.80
N TRP A 178 -1.45 3.58 -10.40
CA TRP A 178 -1.86 2.18 -10.28
C TRP A 178 -2.63 1.89 -9.00
N LEU A 179 -3.75 1.18 -9.15
CA LEU A 179 -4.69 0.84 -8.09
C LEU A 179 -5.01 -0.65 -8.09
N GLY A 180 -5.17 -1.22 -6.89
CA GLY A 180 -5.88 -2.48 -6.68
C GLY A 180 -7.38 -2.25 -6.52
N MET A 181 -8.20 -3.20 -6.99
CA MET A 181 -9.66 -3.06 -6.99
C MET A 181 -10.30 -3.24 -5.61
N ILE A 182 -11.23 -2.32 -5.33
CA ILE A 182 -12.29 -2.23 -4.31
C ILE A 182 -11.86 -2.47 -2.84
N PRO A 183 -11.81 -1.39 -2.01
CA PRO A 183 -11.81 0.02 -2.39
C PRO A 183 -10.58 0.31 -3.26
N MET A 184 -10.53 1.47 -3.91
CA MET A 184 -9.34 1.88 -4.68
C MET A 184 -8.16 2.07 -3.72
N VAL A 185 -7.30 1.06 -3.63
CA VAL A 185 -6.08 1.07 -2.81
C VAL A 185 -4.88 1.27 -3.73
N GLY A 186 -3.95 2.15 -3.36
CA GLY A 186 -2.71 2.35 -4.13
C GLY A 186 -1.95 1.03 -4.29
N ALA A 187 -1.35 0.79 -5.46
CA ALA A 187 -0.79 -0.52 -5.77
C ALA A 187 0.28 -0.99 -4.78
N CYS A 188 1.10 -0.10 -4.20
CA CYS A 188 2.10 -0.47 -3.19
C CYS A 188 1.50 -0.94 -1.87
N LEU A 189 0.34 -0.38 -1.48
CA LEU A 189 -0.40 -0.78 -0.29
C LEU A 189 -1.22 -2.06 -0.55
N ALA A 190 -1.71 -2.24 -1.78
CA ALA A 190 -2.48 -3.40 -2.20
C ALA A 190 -1.60 -4.62 -2.50
N ALA A 191 -0.37 -4.42 -2.99
CA ALA A 191 0.49 -5.51 -3.41
C ALA A 191 1.01 -6.28 -2.19
N SER A 192 0.72 -7.58 -2.20
CA SER A 192 1.20 -8.54 -1.22
C SER A 192 2.42 -9.26 -1.77
N ARG A 193 3.37 -9.63 -0.91
CA ARG A 193 4.33 -10.66 -1.25
C ARG A 193 3.69 -12.01 -0.98
N SER A 194 3.48 -12.83 -2.00
CA SER A 194 3.22 -14.25 -1.80
C SER A 194 4.56 -14.99 -1.85
N ASP A 195 4.90 -15.67 -0.76
CA ASP A 195 5.83 -16.82 -0.77
C ASP A 195 5.14 -18.07 -1.36
N LEU A 196 3.82 -18.06 -1.41
CA LEU A 196 2.99 -18.99 -2.17
C LEU A 196 3.13 -18.71 -3.67
N LYS A 197 3.43 -19.75 -4.45
CA LYS A 197 3.82 -19.74 -5.88
C LYS A 197 2.87 -19.05 -6.88
N GLN A 198 1.77 -18.46 -6.44
CA GLN A 198 0.87 -17.70 -7.30
C GLN A 198 0.67 -16.31 -6.70
N ASP A 199 1.42 -15.36 -7.25
CA ASP A 199 1.14 -13.92 -7.18
C ASP A 199 -0.17 -13.73 -7.96
N ILE A 200 -1.33 -14.05 -7.36
CA ILE A 200 -2.63 -13.79 -8.00
C ILE A 200 -2.68 -12.28 -8.15
N PRO A 201 -2.70 -11.74 -9.39
CA PRO A 201 -2.73 -10.30 -9.56
C PRO A 201 -4.00 -9.82 -8.86
N ALA A 202 -3.86 -8.95 -7.86
CA ALA A 202 -4.92 -7.98 -7.69
C ALA A 202 -5.13 -7.38 -9.08
N ILE A 203 -6.35 -7.37 -9.59
CA ILE A 203 -6.63 -6.72 -10.88
C ILE A 203 -6.17 -5.27 -10.71
N MET A 204 -5.02 -4.96 -11.31
CA MET A 204 -4.39 -3.65 -11.25
C MET A 204 -4.85 -2.86 -12.47
N PHE A 205 -5.27 -1.63 -12.24
CA PHE A 205 -5.68 -0.69 -13.29
C PHE A 205 -5.13 0.68 -12.98
N THR A 206 -5.15 1.58 -13.97
CA THR A 206 -4.73 2.97 -13.77
C THR A 206 -5.94 3.83 -13.44
N LEU A 207 -5.82 4.76 -12.49
CA LEU A 207 -6.90 5.67 -12.14
C LEU A 207 -7.32 6.53 -13.36
N GLU A 208 -6.34 6.91 -14.18
CA GLU A 208 -6.54 7.65 -15.42
C GLU A 208 -7.42 6.88 -16.41
N SER A 209 -7.24 5.55 -16.55
CA SER A 209 -8.09 4.75 -17.45
C SER A 209 -9.54 4.68 -16.98
N VAL A 210 -9.77 4.62 -15.66
CA VAL A 210 -11.14 4.65 -15.10
C VAL A 210 -11.79 6.00 -15.37
N TYR A 211 -11.09 7.10 -15.08
CA TYR A 211 -11.62 8.44 -15.32
C TYR A 211 -12.01 8.67 -16.78
N ASN A 212 -11.13 8.30 -17.72
CA ASN A 212 -11.40 8.46 -19.15
C ASN A 212 -12.57 7.60 -19.64
N SER A 213 -12.74 6.39 -19.09
CA SER A 213 -13.87 5.53 -19.42
C SER A 213 -15.21 6.08 -18.92
N SER A 214 -15.23 6.73 -17.76
CA SER A 214 -16.44 7.37 -17.22
C SER A 214 -16.84 8.59 -18.05
N THR A 215 -15.88 9.38 -18.53
CA THR A 215 -16.17 10.53 -19.41
C THR A 215 -16.70 10.11 -20.79
N SER A 216 -16.29 8.96 -21.33
CA SER A 216 -16.86 8.44 -22.59
C SER A 216 -18.29 7.92 -22.45
N ILE A 217 -18.67 7.43 -21.26
CA ILE A 217 -20.03 6.93 -21.01
C ILE A 217 -21.02 8.10 -20.91
N ILE A 218 -20.62 9.23 -20.32
CA ILE A 218 -21.48 10.43 -20.20
C ILE A 218 -21.77 11.05 -21.58
N ASN A 219 -20.87 10.92 -22.54
CA ASN A 219 -21.06 11.44 -23.91
C ASN A 219 -21.82 10.49 -24.85
N HIS A 220 -22.33 9.36 -24.35
CA HIS A 220 -23.18 8.44 -25.13
C HIS A 220 -24.67 8.48 -24.74
N ASP A 221 -25.03 9.30 -23.76
CA ASP A 221 -26.43 9.55 -23.37
C ASP A 221 -27.02 10.85 -23.99
N GLU A 222 -26.33 11.48 -24.96
CA GLU A 222 -26.83 12.64 -25.72
C GLU A 222 -26.84 12.44 -27.26
N LEU A 223 -27.33 11.28 -27.74
CA LEU A 223 -27.72 11.09 -29.15
C LEU A 223 -29.04 10.34 -29.30
#